data_AF-A0A2K0TVE0-F1
#
_entry.id   AF-A0A2K0TVE0-F1
#
_cell.length_a   1.000
_cell.length_b   1.000
_cell.length_c   1.000
_cell.angle_alpha   90.00
_cell.angle_beta   90.00
_cell.angle_gamma   90.00
#
_symmetry.space_group_name_H-M   'P 1'
#
loop_
_entity.id
_entity.type
_entity.pdbx_description
1 polymer ?
#
loop_
_entity_poly.entity_id
_entity_poly.type
_entity_poly.pdbx_seq_one_letter_code
_entity_poly.pdbx_strand_id
1 'polypeptide(L)'
;MLQAEANQLGQYLLLSYVSPRKRAQRTFELLNLGISGPLPWQPHGNSLGGGLQCNAKVEITEDIREWDYGDYEGITSPEIRRMRAEQGLEGTWDIWKDGCPGGESPQDVTDRLDRLIADIRKRFHEPVLNPPEGKQSHKASGDILIVAHGHILRAFAMRWAGKTLQDGPAFLLEAGGVGTLSYEHHNIDEPAILLGGAFVVDLEEKGQ
;
A
#
# COMPACT_ATOMS: atom_id res chain seq x y z
N MET A 1 -17.62 -8.57 7.55
CA MET A 1 -17.40 -7.86 6.27
C MET A 1 -15.95 -8.02 5.81
N LEU A 2 -14.94 -7.66 6.63
CA LEU A 2 -13.50 -7.95 6.38
C LEU A 2 -13.18 -9.42 6.02
N GLN A 3 -13.90 -10.38 6.61
CA GLN A 3 -13.67 -11.81 6.37
C GLN A 3 -14.04 -12.29 4.96
N ALA A 4 -14.98 -11.60 4.28
CA ALA A 4 -15.48 -12.03 2.97
C ALA A 4 -14.54 -11.59 1.84
N GLU A 5 -13.96 -10.39 1.93
CA GLU A 5 -12.95 -9.90 0.97
C GLU A 5 -11.63 -10.65 1.11
N ALA A 6 -11.26 -11.01 2.34
CA ALA A 6 -10.06 -11.79 2.62
C ALA A 6 -10.15 -13.24 2.06
N ASN A 7 -11.36 -13.79 1.89
CA ASN A 7 -11.59 -15.09 1.23
C ASN A 7 -11.25 -15.08 -0.28
N GLN A 8 -11.48 -13.98 -1.00
CA GLN A 8 -11.06 -13.86 -2.41
C GLN A 8 -9.55 -13.63 -2.55
N LEU A 9 -8.95 -12.86 -1.62
CA LEU A 9 -7.50 -12.59 -1.60
C LEU A 9 -6.65 -13.86 -1.37
N GLY A 10 -7.15 -14.82 -0.57
CA GLY A 10 -6.35 -15.95 -0.10
C GLY A 10 -5.84 -16.92 -1.19
N GLN A 11 -6.57 -17.09 -2.30
CA GLN A 11 -6.18 -18.01 -3.37
C GLN A 11 -5.17 -17.44 -4.38
N TYR A 12 -4.97 -16.12 -4.38
CA TYR A 12 -4.28 -15.41 -5.45
C TYR A 12 -3.15 -14.49 -4.96
N LEU A 13 -3.06 -14.23 -3.66
CA LEU A 13 -2.02 -13.39 -3.09
C LEU A 13 -0.63 -14.02 -3.22
N LEU A 14 0.28 -13.33 -3.92
CA LEU A 14 1.64 -13.79 -4.17
C LEU A 14 2.61 -13.37 -3.06
N LEU A 15 2.51 -12.10 -2.64
CA LEU A 15 3.44 -11.46 -1.73
C LEU A 15 2.74 -10.41 -0.87
N SER A 16 3.21 -10.23 0.34
CA SER A 16 2.84 -9.12 1.20
C SER A 16 4.06 -8.27 1.55
N TYR A 17 4.03 -6.99 1.21
CA TYR A 17 4.96 -5.99 1.75
C TYR A 17 4.38 -5.37 3.01
N VAL A 18 5.11 -5.46 4.11
CA VAL A 18 4.67 -4.93 5.40
C VAL A 18 5.68 -3.90 5.89
N SER A 19 5.20 -2.75 6.35
CA SER A 19 6.09 -1.76 6.94
C SER A 19 6.78 -2.36 8.20
N PRO A 20 8.02 -1.95 8.51
CA PRO A 20 8.78 -2.39 9.68
C PRO A 20 8.17 -1.97 11.03
N ARG A 21 7.20 -1.05 11.02
CA ARG A 21 6.60 -0.51 12.25
C ARG A 21 5.64 -1.53 12.87
N LYS A 22 5.73 -1.73 14.19
CA LYS A 22 4.93 -2.69 14.97
C LYS A 22 3.41 -2.60 14.69
N ARG A 23 2.87 -1.39 14.51
CA ARG A 23 1.44 -1.21 14.20
C ARG A 23 1.03 -1.84 12.87
N ALA A 24 1.85 -1.72 11.83
CA ALA A 24 1.58 -2.34 10.53
C ALA A 24 1.71 -3.87 10.61
N GLN A 25 2.76 -4.36 11.29
CA GLN A 25 2.95 -5.78 11.58
C GLN A 25 1.77 -6.37 12.36
N ARG A 26 1.26 -5.64 13.36
CA ARG A 26 0.08 -6.05 14.12
C ARG A 26 -1.18 -6.06 13.27
N THR A 27 -1.37 -5.07 12.40
CA THR A 27 -2.48 -5.09 11.43
C THR A 27 -2.39 -6.32 10.54
N PHE A 28 -1.20 -6.65 10.02
CA PHE A 28 -1.00 -7.85 9.21
C PHE A 28 -1.35 -9.14 9.97
N GLU A 29 -0.90 -9.29 11.22
CA GLU A 29 -1.26 -10.43 12.07
C GLU A 29 -2.78 -10.56 12.26
N LEU A 30 -3.48 -9.42 12.40
CA LEU A 30 -4.93 -9.39 12.59
C LEU A 30 -5.73 -9.72 11.32
N LEU A 31 -5.13 -9.56 10.12
CA LEU A 31 -5.75 -10.05 8.88
C LEU A 31 -5.88 -11.57 8.86
N ASN A 32 -5.08 -12.26 9.68
CA ASN A 32 -5.12 -13.72 9.85
C ASN A 32 -5.04 -14.48 8.51
N LEU A 33 -4.14 -14.02 7.64
CA LEU A 33 -3.81 -14.69 6.39
C LEU A 33 -2.89 -15.87 6.70
N GLY A 34 -3.17 -17.02 6.11
CA GLY A 34 -2.20 -18.09 5.98
C GLY A 34 -1.01 -17.57 5.18
N ILE A 35 0.19 -17.90 5.61
CA ILE A 35 1.42 -17.46 4.96
C ILE A 35 2.35 -18.65 4.79
N SER A 36 3.21 -18.56 3.78
CA SER A 36 4.28 -19.53 3.59
C SER A 36 5.43 -19.25 4.56
N GLY A 37 5.56 -20.07 5.60
CA GLY A 37 6.67 -20.00 6.55
C GLY A 37 6.45 -19.05 7.72
N PRO A 38 7.49 -18.80 8.55
CA PRO A 38 7.37 -17.92 9.70
C PRO A 38 7.29 -16.45 9.29
N LEU A 39 6.65 -15.62 10.12
CA LEU A 39 6.71 -14.16 9.97
C LEU A 39 8.17 -13.67 10.10
N PRO A 40 8.58 -12.66 9.32
CA PRO A 40 9.92 -12.07 9.44
C PRO A 40 10.10 -11.19 10.70
N TRP A 41 9.16 -11.24 11.65
CA TRP A 41 9.23 -10.59 12.96
C TRP A 41 8.69 -11.51 14.06
N GLN A 42 9.04 -11.20 15.30
CA GLN A 42 8.43 -11.82 16.48
C GLN A 42 6.98 -11.33 16.61
N PRO A 43 5.96 -12.21 16.56
CA PRO A 43 4.56 -11.80 16.63
C PRO A 43 4.26 -10.96 17.86
N HIS A 44 3.49 -9.87 17.69
CA HIS A 44 3.20 -8.93 18.79
C HIS A 44 2.01 -9.36 19.65
N GLY A 45 1.29 -10.41 19.26
CA GLY A 45 0.22 -11.01 20.06
C GLY A 45 -0.18 -12.39 19.56
N ASN A 46 -1.19 -12.98 20.20
CA ASN A 46 -1.66 -14.31 19.84
C ASN A 46 -2.23 -14.33 18.41
N SER A 47 -1.84 -15.33 17.63
CA SER A 47 -2.45 -15.63 16.34
C SER A 47 -3.89 -16.07 16.55
N LEU A 48 -4.81 -15.52 15.77
CA LEU A 48 -6.18 -16.02 15.70
C LEU A 48 -6.13 -17.36 14.97
N GLY A 49 -6.52 -18.47 15.59
CA GLY A 49 -6.58 -19.76 14.90
C GLY A 49 -7.54 -19.72 13.70
N GLY A 50 -7.33 -20.59 12.71
CA GLY A 50 -8.25 -20.75 11.57
C GLY A 50 -8.14 -19.68 10.47
N GLY A 51 -6.92 -19.18 10.21
CA GLY A 51 -6.65 -18.22 9.16
C GLY A 51 -6.96 -18.72 7.75
N LEU A 52 -7.07 -17.76 6.82
CA LEU A 52 -7.33 -18.01 5.40
C LEU A 52 -6.23 -18.86 4.79
N GLN A 53 -6.55 -19.86 3.97
CA GLN A 53 -5.49 -20.59 3.26
C GLN A 53 -4.86 -19.68 2.21
N CYS A 54 -3.63 -19.26 2.46
CA CYS A 54 -2.83 -18.46 1.55
C CYS A 54 -1.36 -18.89 1.68
N ASN A 55 -0.64 -18.88 0.56
CA ASN A 55 0.77 -19.26 0.49
C ASN A 55 1.66 -18.03 0.20
N ALA A 56 1.16 -16.82 0.44
CA ALA A 56 1.91 -15.59 0.21
C ALA A 56 3.18 -15.58 1.06
N LYS A 57 4.26 -15.11 0.45
CA LYS A 57 5.46 -14.72 1.19
C LYS A 57 5.19 -13.38 1.88
N VAL A 58 5.91 -13.10 2.96
CA VAL A 58 5.85 -11.81 3.66
C VAL A 58 7.24 -11.20 3.70
N GLU A 59 7.35 -9.97 3.24
CA GLU A 59 8.59 -9.20 3.23
C GLU A 59 8.41 -7.88 4.00
N ILE A 60 9.39 -7.54 4.84
CA ILE A 60 9.46 -6.21 5.45
C ILE A 60 10.24 -5.29 4.50
N THR A 61 9.74 -4.07 4.27
CA THR A 61 10.50 -3.04 3.53
C THR A 61 10.38 -1.67 4.17
N GLU A 62 11.52 -0.99 4.33
CA GLU A 62 11.57 0.42 4.78
C GLU A 62 11.00 1.38 3.74
N ASP A 63 10.86 0.95 2.48
CA ASP A 63 10.34 1.78 1.39
C ASP A 63 8.84 2.09 1.56
N ILE A 64 8.13 1.32 2.40
CA ILE A 64 6.72 1.57 2.75
C ILE A 64 6.53 1.98 4.21
N ARG A 65 7.59 2.40 4.91
CA ARG A 65 7.44 3.00 6.25
C ARG A 65 6.67 4.32 6.17
N GLU A 66 6.05 4.73 7.28
CA GLU A 66 5.37 6.03 7.33
C GLU A 66 6.34 7.17 6.99
N TRP A 67 5.81 8.29 6.51
CA TRP A 67 6.58 9.53 6.39
C TRP A 67 7.37 9.81 7.68
N ASP A 68 8.66 10.08 7.57
CA ASP A 68 9.46 10.53 8.71
C ASP A 68 9.12 11.98 9.06
N TYR A 69 8.41 12.18 10.18
CA TYR A 69 7.96 13.50 10.57
C TYR A 69 9.07 14.35 11.20
N GLY A 70 10.25 13.79 11.49
CA GLY A 70 11.37 14.55 12.04
C GLY A 70 10.97 15.40 13.26
N ASP A 71 11.21 16.70 13.17
CA ASP A 71 10.88 17.68 14.21
C ASP A 71 9.37 17.80 14.49
N TYR A 72 8.52 17.25 13.62
CA TYR A 72 7.06 17.27 13.73
C TYR A 72 6.47 15.98 14.30
N GLU A 73 7.30 15.01 14.71
CA GLU A 73 6.83 13.76 15.31
C GLU A 73 5.98 14.04 16.58
N GLY A 74 4.75 13.51 16.60
CA GLY A 74 3.83 13.69 17.71
C GLY A 74 3.19 15.08 17.83
N ILE A 75 3.45 15.99 16.88
CA ILE A 75 2.91 17.35 16.85
C ILE A 75 1.69 17.44 15.94
N THR A 76 0.66 18.16 16.36
CA THR A 76 -0.57 18.32 15.56
C THR A 76 -0.39 19.36 14.45
N SER A 77 -1.14 19.24 13.35
CA SER A 77 -1.06 20.21 12.25
C SER A 77 -1.32 21.68 12.67
N PRO A 78 -2.27 21.99 13.58
CA PRO A 78 -2.40 23.35 14.11
C PRO A 78 -1.17 23.85 14.88
N GLU A 79 -0.51 22.99 15.66
CA GLU A 79 0.72 23.33 16.38
C GLU A 79 1.88 23.55 15.42
N ILE A 80 2.05 22.70 14.40
CA ILE A 80 3.06 22.87 13.36
C ILE A 80 2.89 24.23 12.66
N ARG A 81 1.66 24.60 12.31
CA ARG A 81 1.37 25.91 11.71
C ARG A 81 1.75 27.07 12.63
N ARG A 82 1.48 26.95 13.94
CA ARG A 82 1.88 27.96 14.94
C ARG A 82 3.40 28.06 15.06
N MET A 83 4.08 26.94 15.22
CA MET A 83 5.55 26.87 15.33
C MET A 83 6.23 27.52 14.12
N ARG A 84 5.74 27.23 12.91
CA ARG A 84 6.28 27.82 11.67
C ARG A 84 6.02 29.33 11.58
N ALA A 85 4.83 29.79 11.98
CA ALA A 85 4.53 31.22 12.03
C ALA A 85 5.44 31.96 13.03
N GLU A 86 5.72 31.37 14.20
CA GLU A 86 6.65 31.93 15.20
C GLU A 86 8.10 32.00 14.69
N GLN A 87 8.49 31.09 13.80
CA GLN A 87 9.79 31.09 13.11
C GLN A 87 9.86 32.08 11.93
N GLY A 88 8.78 32.81 11.64
CA GLY A 88 8.69 33.75 10.53
C GLY A 88 8.55 33.09 9.15
N LEU A 89 8.16 31.82 9.09
CA LEU A 89 7.86 31.14 7.83
C LEU A 89 6.47 31.53 7.34
N GLU A 90 6.40 32.14 6.15
CA GLU A 90 5.13 32.53 5.53
C GLU A 90 4.41 31.32 4.89
N GLY A 91 3.08 31.37 4.88
CA GLY A 91 2.23 30.37 4.22
C GLY A 91 1.64 29.30 5.15
N THR A 92 0.69 28.53 4.61
CA THR A 92 0.09 27.38 5.33
C THR A 92 0.92 26.14 5.04
N TRP A 93 1.44 25.50 6.09
CA TRP A 93 2.17 24.24 5.95
C TRP A 93 1.29 23.15 5.31
N ASP A 94 1.88 22.49 4.34
CA ASP A 94 1.33 21.35 3.62
C ASP A 94 2.43 20.27 3.51
N ILE A 95 2.25 19.13 4.18
CA ILE A 95 3.22 18.03 4.18
C ILE A 95 3.59 17.57 2.76
N TRP A 96 2.65 17.62 1.82
CA TRP A 96 2.85 17.17 0.45
C TRP A 96 3.79 18.06 -0.36
N LYS A 97 3.96 19.32 0.07
CA LYS A 97 4.78 20.33 -0.59
C LYS A 97 6.02 20.68 0.21
N ASP A 98 5.87 20.83 1.51
CA ASP A 98 6.89 21.34 2.42
C ASP A 98 7.67 20.22 3.13
N GLY A 99 7.10 19.01 3.19
CA GLY A 99 7.65 17.91 3.98
C GLY A 99 7.77 18.23 5.46
N CYS A 100 8.75 17.60 6.10
CA CYS A 100 9.01 17.71 7.53
C CYS A 100 10.51 18.00 7.78
N PRO A 101 10.88 19.14 8.41
CA PRO A 101 12.26 19.41 8.84
C PRO A 101 12.79 18.32 9.76
N GLY A 102 14.07 17.97 9.60
CA GLY A 102 14.70 16.87 10.35
C GLY A 102 14.19 15.48 9.96
N GLY A 103 13.20 15.37 9.06
CA GLY A 103 12.61 14.14 8.56
C GLY A 103 12.71 14.04 7.04
N GLU A 104 11.66 13.51 6.40
CA GLU A 104 11.62 13.31 4.95
C GLU A 104 11.04 14.52 4.20
N SER A 105 11.67 14.87 3.08
CA SER A 105 11.07 15.73 2.06
C SER A 105 10.08 14.95 1.18
N PRO A 106 9.19 15.62 0.42
CA PRO A 106 8.34 14.95 -0.54
C PRO A 106 9.14 14.18 -1.62
N GLN A 107 10.35 14.64 -1.95
CA GLN A 107 11.21 13.95 -2.91
C GLN A 107 11.75 12.64 -2.34
N ASP A 108 12.19 12.62 -1.08
CA ASP A 108 12.67 11.38 -0.44
C ASP A 108 11.60 10.30 -0.42
N VAL A 109 10.36 10.70 -0.10
CA VAL A 109 9.19 9.81 -0.13
C VAL A 109 8.90 9.35 -1.56
N THR A 110 8.93 10.26 -2.53
CA THR A 110 8.73 9.94 -3.95
C THR A 110 9.74 8.89 -4.41
N ASP A 111 11.02 9.08 -4.14
CA ASP A 111 12.09 8.21 -4.64
C ASP A 111 11.98 6.77 -4.10
N ARG A 112 11.64 6.61 -2.82
CA ARG A 112 11.48 5.26 -2.23
C ARG A 112 10.20 4.56 -2.69
N LEU A 113 9.12 5.31 -2.87
CA LEU A 113 7.87 4.76 -3.37
C LEU A 113 8.01 4.34 -4.82
N ASP A 114 8.61 5.20 -5.66
CA ASP A 114 8.81 4.91 -7.08
C ASP A 114 9.74 3.69 -7.26
N ARG A 115 10.76 3.54 -6.41
CA ARG A 115 11.60 2.32 -6.37
C ARG A 115 10.78 1.07 -6.06
N LEU A 116 9.93 1.11 -5.02
CA LEU A 116 9.09 -0.04 -4.66
C LEU A 116 8.05 -0.36 -5.74
N ILE A 117 7.42 0.67 -6.32
CA ILE A 117 6.48 0.53 -7.43
C ILE A 117 7.16 -0.12 -8.63
N ALA A 118 8.36 0.34 -9.00
CA ALA A 118 9.12 -0.23 -10.10
C ALA A 118 9.48 -1.71 -9.85
N ASP A 119 9.89 -2.06 -8.63
CA ASP A 119 10.17 -3.45 -8.24
C ASP A 119 8.92 -4.33 -8.35
N ILE A 120 7.80 -3.86 -7.81
CA ILE A 120 6.49 -4.53 -7.88
C ILE A 120 6.10 -4.81 -9.33
N ARG A 121 6.12 -3.77 -10.16
CA ARG A 121 5.72 -3.83 -11.57
C ARG A 121 6.58 -4.83 -12.32
N LYS A 122 7.91 -4.73 -12.19
CA LYS A 122 8.87 -5.53 -12.95
C LYS A 122 8.90 -6.99 -12.52
N ARG A 123 8.94 -7.26 -11.21
CA ARG A 123 9.16 -8.63 -10.71
C ARG A 123 7.89 -9.46 -10.70
N PHE A 124 6.74 -8.84 -10.47
CA PHE A 124 5.51 -9.57 -10.19
C PHE A 124 4.41 -9.33 -11.21
N HIS A 125 4.19 -8.09 -11.66
CA HIS A 125 3.08 -7.80 -12.57
C HIS A 125 3.44 -8.01 -14.05
N GLU A 126 4.64 -7.61 -14.48
CA GLU A 126 5.10 -7.75 -15.88
C GLU A 126 5.06 -9.21 -16.36
N PRO A 127 5.54 -10.22 -15.61
CA PRO A 127 5.47 -11.61 -16.05
C PRO A 127 4.04 -12.16 -16.16
N VAL A 128 3.08 -11.55 -15.43
CA VAL A 128 1.67 -11.97 -15.42
C VAL A 128 0.89 -11.30 -16.54
N LEU A 129 1.12 -10.00 -16.77
CA LEU A 129 0.42 -9.21 -17.81
C LEU A 129 1.01 -9.44 -19.21
N ASN A 130 2.32 -9.67 -19.29
CA ASN A 130 3.04 -9.90 -20.54
C ASN A 130 3.75 -11.28 -20.51
N PRO A 131 3.01 -12.39 -20.45
CA PRO A 131 3.62 -13.71 -20.38
C PRO A 131 4.40 -14.02 -21.67
N PRO A 132 5.55 -14.72 -21.59
CA PRO A 132 6.27 -15.18 -22.77
C PRO A 132 5.37 -16.02 -23.69
N GLU A 133 5.57 -15.88 -25.01
CA GLU A 133 4.78 -16.60 -26.02
C GLU A 133 4.68 -18.10 -25.70
N GLY A 134 3.44 -18.63 -25.73
CA GLY A 134 3.14 -20.04 -25.49
C GLY A 134 2.97 -20.45 -24.01
N LYS A 135 3.01 -19.50 -23.06
CA LYS A 135 2.75 -19.76 -21.63
C LYS A 135 1.64 -18.84 -21.07
N GLN A 136 0.41 -18.95 -21.56
CA GLN A 136 -0.73 -18.44 -20.80
C GLN A 136 -0.93 -19.30 -19.54
N SER A 137 -0.47 -18.83 -18.39
CA SER A 137 -0.89 -19.40 -17.12
C SER A 137 -2.18 -18.72 -16.67
N HIS A 138 -3.34 -19.32 -16.96
CA HIS A 138 -4.65 -18.91 -16.38
C HIS A 138 -4.74 -19.06 -14.84
N LYS A 139 -3.61 -19.23 -14.15
CA LYS A 139 -3.50 -19.51 -12.71
C LYS A 139 -2.50 -18.63 -11.97
N ALA A 140 -1.74 -17.77 -12.65
CA ALA A 140 -0.83 -16.86 -11.96
C ALA A 140 -1.60 -15.58 -11.63
N SER A 141 -1.79 -15.30 -10.33
CA SER A 141 -2.15 -13.96 -9.89
C SER A 141 -0.90 -13.18 -9.51
N GLY A 142 -0.91 -11.90 -9.84
CA GLY A 142 0.11 -10.93 -9.47
C GLY A 142 -0.26 -10.13 -8.23
N ASP A 143 -1.30 -10.50 -7.47
CA ASP A 143 -1.79 -9.67 -6.37
C ASP A 143 -0.72 -9.53 -5.27
N ILE A 144 -0.48 -8.27 -4.88
CA ILE A 144 0.43 -7.89 -3.80
C ILE A 144 -0.34 -7.10 -2.75
N LEU A 145 -0.24 -7.56 -1.50
CA LEU A 145 -0.79 -6.86 -0.35
C LEU A 145 0.26 -5.91 0.23
N ILE A 146 -0.12 -4.66 0.47
CA ILE A 146 0.73 -3.67 1.13
C ILE A 146 0.09 -3.24 2.45
N VAL A 147 0.76 -3.50 3.57
CA VAL A 147 0.28 -3.09 4.92
C VAL A 147 1.19 -2.01 5.47
N ALA A 148 0.67 -0.77 5.53
CA ALA A 148 1.44 0.40 5.96
C ALA A 148 0.57 1.43 6.70
N HIS A 149 0.70 2.72 6.36
CA HIS A 149 0.20 3.85 7.15
C HIS A 149 -0.48 4.92 6.31
N GLY A 150 -1.13 5.87 6.96
CA GLY A 150 -2.06 6.80 6.32
C GLY A 150 -1.42 7.76 5.31
N HIS A 151 -0.30 8.43 5.64
CA HIS A 151 0.34 9.33 4.66
C HIS A 151 1.01 8.51 3.56
N ILE A 152 1.75 7.47 3.92
CA ILE A 152 2.49 6.71 2.93
C ILE A 152 1.62 5.94 1.94
N LEU A 153 0.47 5.39 2.35
CA LEU A 153 -0.43 4.69 1.43
C LEU A 153 -1.12 5.64 0.44
N ARG A 154 -1.46 6.86 0.88
CA ARG A 154 -2.00 7.90 -0.01
C ARG A 154 -0.93 8.39 -0.99
N ALA A 155 0.30 8.58 -0.51
CA ALA A 155 1.45 8.88 -1.37
C ALA A 155 1.68 7.77 -2.40
N PHE A 156 1.65 6.50 -1.97
CA PHE A 156 1.82 5.34 -2.84
C PHE A 156 0.74 5.31 -3.93
N ALA A 157 -0.53 5.55 -3.59
CA ALA A 157 -1.62 5.60 -4.57
C ALA A 157 -1.46 6.73 -5.59
N MET A 158 -1.01 7.91 -5.17
CA MET A 158 -0.71 9.03 -6.07
C MET A 158 0.42 8.71 -7.04
N ARG A 159 1.53 8.17 -6.51
CA ARG A 159 2.68 7.76 -7.31
C ARG A 159 2.33 6.62 -8.26
N TRP A 160 1.50 5.68 -7.83
CA TRP A 160 0.96 4.63 -8.68
C TRP A 160 0.24 5.20 -9.90
N ALA A 161 -0.65 6.17 -9.69
CA ALA A 161 -1.39 6.86 -10.75
C ALA A 161 -0.55 7.88 -11.57
N GLY A 162 0.78 7.88 -11.40
CA GLY A 162 1.68 8.79 -12.12
C GLY A 162 1.56 10.26 -11.71
N LYS A 163 0.95 10.57 -10.56
CA LYS A 163 0.78 11.94 -10.06
C LYS A 163 1.90 12.34 -9.12
N THR A 164 2.25 13.62 -9.09
CA THR A 164 3.25 14.14 -8.13
C THR A 164 2.66 14.21 -6.74
N LEU A 165 3.51 14.28 -5.70
CA LEU A 165 3.00 14.48 -4.34
C LEU A 165 2.37 15.86 -4.16
N GLN A 166 2.92 16.86 -4.85
CA GLN A 166 2.51 18.26 -4.79
C GLN A 166 1.14 18.52 -5.41
N ASP A 167 0.63 17.60 -6.23
CA ASP A 167 -0.73 17.61 -6.77
C ASP A 167 -1.81 17.28 -5.70
N GLY A 168 -1.43 16.94 -4.45
CA GLY A 168 -2.32 16.53 -3.36
C GLY A 168 -3.11 17.68 -2.69
N PRO A 169 -4.31 17.43 -2.10
CA PRO A 169 -4.67 16.25 -1.30
C PRO A 169 -5.97 15.54 -1.77
N ALA A 170 -5.91 14.81 -2.88
CA ALA A 170 -7.11 14.24 -3.50
C ALA A 170 -7.68 12.97 -2.82
N PHE A 171 -6.93 12.31 -1.93
CA PHE A 171 -7.29 10.98 -1.40
C PHE A 171 -7.54 10.98 0.11
N LEU A 172 -8.62 10.31 0.51
CA LEU A 172 -8.93 9.98 1.90
C LEU A 172 -8.74 8.47 2.10
N LEU A 173 -8.07 8.09 3.18
CA LEU A 173 -7.92 6.70 3.60
C LEU A 173 -8.06 6.66 5.13
N GLU A 174 -9.11 6.03 5.61
CA GLU A 174 -9.34 5.87 7.05
C GLU A 174 -8.50 4.74 7.64
N ALA A 175 -8.34 4.72 8.96
CA ALA A 175 -7.63 3.64 9.64
C ALA A 175 -8.32 2.30 9.38
N GLY A 176 -7.55 1.31 8.89
CA GLY A 176 -8.09 0.02 8.48
C GLY A 176 -8.80 0.02 7.11
N GLY A 177 -8.84 1.16 6.42
CA GLY A 177 -9.32 1.25 5.04
C GLY A 177 -8.43 0.47 4.07
N VAL A 178 -9.05 -0.07 3.03
CA VAL A 178 -8.39 -0.81 1.95
C VAL A 178 -8.62 -0.06 0.64
N GLY A 179 -7.57 0.02 -0.16
CA GLY A 179 -7.64 0.55 -1.52
C GLY A 179 -7.02 -0.45 -2.49
N THR A 180 -7.52 -0.48 -3.72
CA THR A 180 -7.02 -1.37 -4.77
C THR A 180 -6.41 -0.54 -5.88
N LEU A 181 -5.19 -0.91 -6.26
CA LEU A 181 -4.41 -0.30 -7.33
C LEU A 181 -4.22 -1.36 -8.41
N SER A 182 -4.44 -1.00 -9.67
CA SER A 182 -4.43 -1.93 -10.79
C SER A 182 -4.00 -1.20 -12.07
N TYR A 183 -4.43 -1.72 -13.22
CA TYR A 183 -4.14 -1.21 -14.55
C TYR A 183 -5.41 -1.09 -15.38
N GLU A 184 -5.47 -0.11 -16.25
CA GLU A 184 -6.47 -0.03 -17.30
C GLU A 184 -6.13 -1.02 -18.44
N HIS A 185 -7.14 -1.54 -19.13
CA HIS A 185 -6.99 -2.40 -20.32
C HIS A 185 -6.03 -3.60 -20.20
N HIS A 186 -5.78 -4.11 -18.98
CA HIS A 186 -4.74 -5.11 -18.72
C HIS A 186 -3.34 -4.70 -19.23
N ASN A 187 -3.05 -3.40 -19.29
CA ASN A 187 -1.81 -2.84 -19.78
C ASN A 187 -0.96 -2.32 -18.62
N ILE A 188 0.24 -2.89 -18.43
CA ILE A 188 1.13 -2.48 -17.35
C ILE A 188 1.52 -1.00 -17.41
N ASP A 189 1.47 -0.37 -18.59
CA ASP A 189 1.82 1.03 -18.80
C ASP A 189 0.69 2.02 -18.45
N GLU A 190 -0.50 1.51 -18.11
CA GLU A 190 -1.69 2.29 -17.78
C GLU A 190 -2.11 2.07 -16.31
N PRO A 191 -1.31 2.49 -15.31
CA PRO A 191 -1.64 2.26 -13.91
C PRO A 191 -2.87 3.10 -13.48
N ALA A 192 -3.78 2.46 -12.74
CA ALA A 192 -5.05 3.05 -12.33
C ALA A 192 -5.40 2.73 -10.87
N ILE A 193 -6.29 3.53 -10.29
CA ILE A 193 -6.91 3.27 -8.98
C ILE A 193 -8.27 2.66 -9.22
N LEU A 194 -8.53 1.49 -8.63
CA LEU A 194 -9.82 0.81 -8.74
C LEU A 194 -10.78 1.32 -7.66
N LEU A 195 -11.75 2.14 -8.05
CA LEU A 195 -12.69 2.79 -7.13
C LEU A 195 -13.86 1.88 -6.66
N GLY A 196 -14.03 0.70 -7.27
CA GLY A 196 -15.15 -0.21 -7.00
C GLY A 196 -14.79 -1.56 -6.38
N GLY A 197 -13.51 -1.77 -6.00
CA GLY A 197 -12.99 -3.11 -5.65
C GLY A 197 -13.61 -3.78 -4.41
N ALA A 198 -14.16 -3.02 -3.47
CA ALA A 198 -14.82 -3.56 -2.27
C ALA A 198 -16.23 -4.11 -2.54
N PHE A 199 -16.79 -3.83 -3.72
CA PHE A 199 -18.13 -4.27 -4.14
C PHE A 199 -18.06 -4.86 -5.54
N VAL A 200 -17.50 -6.07 -5.66
CA VAL A 200 -17.72 -6.89 -6.85
C VAL A 200 -19.05 -7.63 -6.63
N VAL A 201 -20.05 -7.32 -7.44
CA VAL A 201 -21.25 -8.17 -7.56
C VAL A 201 -20.86 -9.30 -8.50
N ASP A 202 -20.74 -10.53 -7.98
CA ASP A 202 -20.60 -11.71 -8.82
C ASP A 202 -21.82 -11.80 -9.74
N LEU A 203 -21.64 -11.38 -11.00
CA LEU A 203 -22.59 -11.69 -12.05
C LEU A 203 -22.28 -13.12 -12.48
N GLU A 204 -23.07 -14.08 -12.00
CA GLU A 204 -23.09 -15.42 -12.60
C GLU A 204 -23.42 -15.26 -14.08
N GLU A 205 -22.42 -15.46 -14.96
CA GLU A 205 -22.69 -15.67 -16.37
C GLU A 205 -23.53 -16.94 -16.51
N LYS A 206 -24.85 -16.75 -16.63
CA LYS A 206 -25.73 -17.81 -17.11
C LYS A 206 -25.35 -18.09 -18.55
N GLY A 207 -24.57 -19.16 -18.74
CA GLY A 207 -24.22 -19.68 -20.05
C GLY A 207 -25.44 -19.81 -20.95
N GLN A 208 -25.25 -19.41 -22.21
CA GLN A 208 -26.14 -19.69 -23.33
C GLN A 208 -25.50 -20.74 -24.23
#